data_AF-A0A3M1F525-F1
#
_entry.id   AF-A0A3M1F525-F1
#
_cell.length_a   1.000
_cell.length_b   1.000
_cell.length_c   1.000
_cell.angle_alpha   90.00
_cell.angle_beta   90.00
_cell.angle_gamma   90.00
#
_symmetry.space_group_name_H-M   'P 1'
#
loop_
_entity.id
_entity.type
_entity.pdbx_description
1 polymer ?
#
loop_
_entity_poly.entity_id
_entity_poly.type
_entity_poly.pdbx_seq_one_letter_code
_entity_poly.pdbx_strand_id
1 'polypeptide(L)'
;YDDFYGDPRFPQWDYEDVLPGPRSLLEYGGKKYMVANDHDGQVMYYRRDLLEDPEHQAAFKAEYGYDLKVPETWAEFRDVAEYFDGKDLNGDGTPDDGLTMHLKVGGQGMFHFMSFSAPFVIGPDNPNLYWFDPETMKPLMDSPGHQRAMETLIDLIQFGPEAMMAWSLGESWDHFLRGEAALTFTWGDLGALAQEEGSQVKGKTGAAPIPGTTEYYDITAGEWKKVDGVNRVGNTTGGSWAGVISKFSDAPEATYYLLALMATKEKSKIYAARGWDGVDPGRYSHFLPPEGTASLDDYLAAGWDEQDIKDYTKAYYDNFNAPLQFPYLRIPGTFEYWTALDVHLSEAATGQKTPEEALKATVDDFEAITDRLGRDLQKQSYKASLGFK
;
A
#
# COMPACT_ATOMS: atom_id res chain seq x y z
N TYR A 1 -9.93 -17.62 -16.22
CA TYR A 1 -11.36 -17.51 -16.60
C TYR A 1 -11.53 -16.95 -18.01
N ASP A 2 -10.43 -16.78 -18.77
CA ASP A 2 -10.42 -16.26 -20.13
C ASP A 2 -11.49 -16.87 -21.05
N ASP A 3 -11.68 -18.20 -20.97
CA ASP A 3 -12.65 -18.93 -21.81
C ASP A 3 -14.11 -18.51 -21.58
N PHE A 4 -14.43 -17.90 -20.43
CA PHE A 4 -15.79 -17.45 -20.09
C PHE A 4 -15.97 -15.93 -20.22
N TYR A 5 -14.87 -15.18 -20.34
CA TYR A 5 -14.92 -13.72 -20.40
C TYR A 5 -15.55 -13.25 -21.72
N GLY A 6 -16.58 -12.41 -21.65
CA GLY A 6 -17.33 -11.93 -22.80
C GLY A 6 -18.38 -12.91 -23.37
N ASP A 7 -18.54 -14.10 -22.79
CA ASP A 7 -19.63 -15.01 -23.16
C ASP A 7 -20.96 -14.46 -22.61
N PRO A 8 -21.99 -14.23 -23.46
CA PRO A 8 -23.25 -13.61 -23.08
C PRO A 8 -24.11 -14.46 -22.13
N ARG A 9 -23.74 -15.73 -21.88
CA ARG A 9 -24.42 -16.59 -20.89
C ARG A 9 -24.13 -16.18 -19.44
N PHE A 10 -23.08 -15.41 -19.20
CA PHE A 10 -22.64 -14.99 -17.86
C PHE A 10 -22.89 -13.50 -17.61
N PRO A 11 -22.87 -13.04 -16.35
CA PRO A 11 -22.85 -11.63 -16.02
C PRO A 11 -21.65 -10.93 -16.68
N GLN A 12 -21.88 -9.75 -17.23
CA GLN A 12 -20.83 -8.99 -17.91
C GLN A 12 -20.18 -8.01 -16.94
N TRP A 13 -18.85 -7.95 -16.99
CA TRP A 13 -18.06 -6.97 -16.27
C TRP A 13 -16.92 -6.50 -17.15
N ASP A 14 -16.46 -5.27 -16.93
CA ASP A 14 -15.45 -4.64 -17.77
C ASP A 14 -14.06 -4.75 -17.13
N TYR A 15 -13.16 -5.45 -17.81
CA TYR A 15 -11.77 -5.59 -17.40
C TYR A 15 -11.03 -4.25 -17.50
N GLU A 16 -11.42 -3.42 -18.48
CA GLU A 16 -10.84 -2.11 -18.72
C GLU A 16 -11.35 -1.04 -17.74
N ASP A 17 -12.34 -1.38 -16.91
CA ASP A 17 -12.78 -0.53 -15.80
C ASP A 17 -11.82 -0.61 -14.61
N VAL A 18 -11.04 -1.68 -14.46
CA VAL A 18 -10.05 -1.82 -13.36
C VAL A 18 -8.84 -0.92 -13.65
N LEU A 19 -8.34 -0.15 -12.67
CA LEU A 19 -7.18 0.73 -12.86
C LEU A 19 -5.89 -0.02 -13.21
N PRO A 20 -4.91 0.61 -13.88
CA PRO A 20 -3.71 -0.05 -14.40
C PRO A 20 -2.93 -0.87 -13.37
N GLY A 21 -2.66 -0.31 -12.18
CA GLY A 21 -1.99 -0.99 -11.07
C GLY A 21 -2.65 -2.32 -10.71
N PRO A 22 -3.88 -2.32 -10.15
CA PRO A 22 -4.56 -3.55 -9.75
C PRO A 22 -4.89 -4.47 -10.93
N ARG A 23 -5.16 -3.92 -12.12
CA ARG A 23 -5.41 -4.72 -13.33
C ARG A 23 -4.24 -5.64 -13.67
N SER A 24 -3.00 -5.16 -13.46
CA SER A 24 -1.79 -5.96 -13.70
C SER A 24 -1.71 -7.24 -12.86
N LEU A 25 -2.42 -7.28 -11.71
CA LEU A 25 -2.47 -8.45 -10.84
C LEU A 25 -3.44 -9.54 -11.35
N LEU A 26 -4.40 -9.17 -12.19
CA LEU A 26 -5.43 -10.09 -12.68
C LEU A 26 -4.89 -11.09 -13.72
N GLU A 27 -3.73 -10.78 -14.30
CA GLU A 27 -3.08 -11.55 -15.35
C GLU A 27 -1.70 -12.08 -14.95
N TYR A 28 -1.34 -13.26 -15.45
CA TYR A 28 0.00 -13.82 -15.35
C TYR A 28 0.39 -14.50 -16.66
N GLY A 29 1.55 -14.15 -17.22
CA GLY A 29 2.00 -14.71 -18.50
C GLY A 29 1.01 -14.51 -19.67
N GLY A 30 0.28 -13.38 -19.66
CA GLY A 30 -0.69 -13.03 -20.71
C GLY A 30 -2.03 -13.78 -20.64
N LYS A 31 -2.35 -14.42 -19.51
CA LYS A 31 -3.64 -15.08 -19.27
C LYS A 31 -4.31 -14.51 -18.02
N LYS A 32 -5.64 -14.40 -18.03
CA LYS A 32 -6.39 -13.90 -16.86
C LYS A 32 -6.79 -15.01 -15.91
N TYR A 33 -6.42 -14.83 -14.65
CA TYR A 33 -6.63 -15.83 -13.58
C TYR A 33 -7.62 -15.36 -12.51
N MET A 34 -7.62 -14.07 -12.18
CA MET A 34 -8.46 -13.48 -11.15
C MET A 34 -9.62 -12.64 -11.72
N VAL A 35 -10.84 -12.92 -11.29
CA VAL A 35 -12.01 -12.06 -11.56
C VAL A 35 -12.02 -10.95 -10.51
N ALA A 36 -11.95 -9.69 -10.97
CA ALA A 36 -11.81 -8.54 -10.11
C ALA A 36 -12.94 -8.45 -9.07
N ASN A 37 -12.60 -8.12 -7.82
CA ASN A 37 -13.56 -7.88 -6.75
C ASN A 37 -13.09 -6.70 -5.90
N ASP A 38 -12.04 -6.90 -5.10
CA ASP A 38 -11.40 -5.92 -4.24
C ASP A 38 -9.99 -5.53 -4.77
N HIS A 39 -9.49 -4.36 -4.37
CA HIS A 39 -8.25 -3.76 -4.84
C HIS A 39 -7.44 -3.08 -3.74
N ASP A 40 -6.63 -3.86 -3.03
CA ASP A 40 -5.66 -3.33 -2.06
C ASP A 40 -4.52 -2.52 -2.68
N GLY A 41 -4.21 -1.42 -2.00
CA GLY A 41 -2.96 -0.68 -2.05
C GLY A 41 -2.85 0.17 -0.79
N GLN A 42 -1.62 0.49 -0.37
CA GLN A 42 -1.45 1.39 0.77
C GLN A 42 -1.42 2.85 0.31
N VAL A 43 -2.12 3.72 1.03
CA VAL A 43 -2.03 5.17 0.93
C VAL A 43 -1.73 5.76 2.30
N MET A 44 -1.33 7.03 2.34
CA MET A 44 -1.21 7.78 3.58
C MET A 44 -2.57 8.29 4.02
N TYR A 45 -2.85 8.18 5.32
CA TYR A 45 -3.94 8.84 6.00
C TYR A 45 -3.38 9.85 7.00
N TYR A 46 -4.05 10.99 7.11
CA TYR A 46 -3.64 12.06 8.00
C TYR A 46 -4.85 12.76 8.62
N ARG A 47 -4.67 13.32 9.81
CA ARG A 47 -5.65 14.17 10.48
C ARG A 47 -5.67 15.57 9.85
N ARG A 48 -6.54 15.76 8.87
CA ARG A 48 -6.72 17.02 8.12
C ARG A 48 -7.06 18.18 9.06
N ASP A 49 -7.90 17.94 10.06
CA ASP A 49 -8.25 18.93 11.06
C ASP A 49 -7.03 19.46 11.85
N LEU A 50 -6.02 18.61 12.12
CA LEU A 50 -4.79 19.03 12.77
C LEU A 50 -3.86 19.81 11.83
N LEU A 51 -3.74 19.39 10.57
CA LEU A 51 -2.88 20.06 9.57
C LEU A 51 -3.44 21.42 9.13
N GLU A 52 -4.77 21.59 9.17
CA GLU A 52 -5.47 22.83 8.83
C GLU A 52 -5.64 23.79 10.03
N ASP A 53 -5.31 23.34 11.25
CA ASP A 53 -5.41 24.17 12.44
C ASP A 53 -4.39 25.35 12.39
N PRO A 54 -4.83 26.61 12.49
CA PRO A 54 -3.95 27.76 12.37
C PRO A 54 -2.86 27.85 13.46
N GLU A 55 -3.11 27.31 14.66
CA GLU A 55 -2.12 27.29 15.74
C GLU A 55 -1.03 26.25 15.43
N HIS A 56 -1.42 25.06 14.96
CA HIS A 56 -0.47 24.05 14.50
C HIS A 56 0.34 24.54 13.29
N GLN A 57 -0.28 25.18 12.30
CA GLN A 57 0.42 25.75 11.16
C GLN A 57 1.47 26.80 11.58
N ALA A 58 1.12 27.70 12.50
CA ALA A 58 2.03 28.72 12.99
C ALA A 58 3.19 28.13 13.81
N ALA A 59 2.90 27.18 14.71
CA ALA A 59 3.89 26.54 15.56
C ALA A 59 4.86 25.66 14.76
N PHE A 60 4.34 24.82 13.85
CA PHE A 60 5.16 23.98 12.98
C PHE A 60 6.11 24.83 12.13
N LYS A 61 5.62 25.90 11.52
CA LYS A 61 6.46 26.80 10.72
C LYS A 61 7.55 27.49 11.54
N ALA A 62 7.27 27.83 12.79
CA ALA A 62 8.26 28.42 13.69
C ALA A 62 9.37 27.43 14.06
N GLU A 63 9.05 26.13 14.16
CA GLU A 63 9.97 25.06 14.55
C GLU A 63 10.78 24.51 13.38
N TYR A 64 10.12 24.16 12.27
CA TYR A 64 10.72 23.49 11.11
C TYR A 64 11.11 24.46 9.97
N GLY A 65 10.61 25.70 10.00
CA GLY A 65 10.99 26.75 9.03
C GLY A 65 10.26 26.68 7.69
N TYR A 66 9.27 25.81 7.52
CA TYR A 66 8.40 25.73 6.34
C TYR A 66 6.93 25.48 6.72
N ASP A 67 6.01 25.67 5.79
CA ASP A 67 4.57 25.56 6.07
C ASP A 67 4.16 24.10 6.34
N LEU A 68 3.36 23.88 7.40
CA LEU A 68 2.70 22.60 7.63
C LEU A 68 1.74 22.31 6.46
N LYS A 69 1.97 21.19 5.78
CA LYS A 69 1.18 20.72 4.65
C LYS A 69 1.07 19.21 4.69
N VAL A 70 0.20 18.66 3.84
CA VAL A 70 0.14 17.22 3.59
C VAL A 70 1.52 16.74 3.11
N PRO A 71 2.16 15.78 3.80
CA PRO A 71 3.51 15.33 3.44
C PRO A 71 3.57 14.75 2.02
N GLU A 72 4.50 15.26 1.21
CA GLU A 72 4.77 14.72 -0.12
C GLU A 72 6.01 13.84 -0.16
N THR A 73 6.92 14.01 0.80
CA THR A 73 8.14 13.23 0.95
C THR A 73 8.23 12.56 2.31
N TRP A 74 9.00 11.48 2.42
CA TRP A 74 9.23 10.82 3.72
C TRP A 74 9.92 11.71 4.76
N ALA A 75 10.73 12.69 4.32
CA ALA A 75 11.31 13.67 5.22
C ALA A 75 10.24 14.60 5.81
N GLU A 76 9.32 15.11 4.99
CA GLU A 76 8.18 15.89 5.47
C GLU A 76 7.25 15.06 6.37
N PHE A 77 7.06 13.77 6.04
CA PHE A 77 6.23 12.86 6.85
C PHE A 77 6.84 12.69 8.25
N ARG A 78 8.15 12.48 8.33
CA ARG A 78 8.90 12.40 9.58
C ARG A 78 8.74 13.65 10.42
N ASP A 79 8.95 14.82 9.83
CA ASP A 79 8.85 16.10 10.56
C ASP A 79 7.42 16.34 11.08
N VAL A 80 6.39 15.96 10.32
CA VAL A 80 4.99 16.04 10.79
C VAL A 80 4.72 15.02 11.89
N ALA A 81 5.22 13.78 11.79
CA ALA A 81 5.09 12.79 12.85
C ALA A 81 5.76 13.28 14.14
N GLU A 82 7.02 13.71 14.07
CA GLU A 82 7.77 14.26 15.21
C GLU A 82 7.07 15.47 15.83
N TYR A 83 6.54 16.36 15.00
CA TYR A 83 5.80 17.52 15.50
C TYR A 83 4.57 17.11 16.32
N PHE A 84 3.77 16.15 15.88
CA PHE A 84 2.54 15.79 16.58
C PHE A 84 2.74 14.81 17.74
N ASP A 85 3.87 14.11 17.78
CA ASP A 85 4.19 13.14 18.82
C ASP A 85 4.16 13.76 20.24
N GLY A 86 3.45 13.09 21.15
CA GLY A 86 3.27 13.52 22.53
C GLY A 86 2.32 14.70 22.76
N LYS A 87 1.60 15.16 21.73
CA LYS A 87 0.51 16.16 21.88
C LYS A 87 -0.83 15.47 22.13
N ASP A 88 -1.78 16.20 22.70
CA ASP A 88 -3.17 15.75 22.82
C ASP A 88 -3.92 16.08 21.52
N LEU A 89 -4.19 15.06 20.70
CA LEU A 89 -4.74 15.17 19.34
C LEU A 89 -6.26 14.97 19.30
N ASN A 90 -6.84 14.46 20.40
CA ASN A 90 -8.26 14.16 20.52
C ASN A 90 -8.99 15.00 21.60
N GLY A 91 -8.25 15.75 22.42
CA GLY A 91 -8.74 16.64 23.47
C GLY A 91 -9.08 15.94 24.79
N ASP A 92 -8.59 14.72 25.02
CA ASP A 92 -8.87 13.94 26.23
C ASP A 92 -7.87 14.19 27.38
N GLY A 93 -6.82 14.97 27.12
CA GLY A 93 -5.77 15.31 28.08
C GLY A 93 -4.62 14.31 28.17
N THR A 94 -4.59 13.29 27.32
CA THR A 94 -3.52 12.29 27.22
C THR A 94 -2.62 12.61 26.02
N PRO A 95 -1.29 12.45 26.14
CA PRO A 95 -0.42 12.48 24.97
C PRO A 95 -0.74 11.34 24.01
N ASP A 96 -0.86 11.69 22.74
CA ASP A 96 -1.10 10.81 21.60
C ASP A 96 0.17 10.72 20.72
N ASP A 97 0.11 9.93 19.66
CA ASP A 97 1.27 9.54 18.86
C ASP A 97 1.36 10.32 17.53
N GLY A 98 2.59 10.56 17.06
CA GLY A 98 2.83 11.17 15.75
C GLY A 98 2.34 10.31 14.59
N LEU A 99 2.46 8.98 14.74
CA LEU A 99 1.99 8.00 13.77
C LEU A 99 1.56 6.67 14.40
N THR A 100 0.85 5.87 13.62
CA THR A 100 0.60 4.45 13.95
C THR A 100 0.81 3.52 12.78
N MET A 101 1.29 2.31 13.06
CA MET A 101 1.46 1.20 12.12
C MET A 101 1.19 -0.13 12.85
N HIS A 102 1.11 -1.25 12.13
CA HIS A 102 1.13 -2.58 12.74
C HIS A 102 2.39 -3.34 12.30
N LEU A 103 3.19 -3.79 13.27
CA LEU A 103 4.53 -4.34 13.00
C LEU A 103 4.74 -5.73 13.59
N LYS A 104 3.67 -6.37 14.08
CA LYS A 104 3.75 -7.76 14.54
C LYS A 104 4.15 -8.68 13.39
N VAL A 105 5.11 -9.57 13.66
CA VAL A 105 5.48 -10.65 12.73
C VAL A 105 4.26 -11.52 12.41
N GLY A 106 4.02 -11.76 11.13
CA GLY A 106 2.82 -12.43 10.60
C GLY A 106 1.57 -11.56 10.62
N GLY A 107 1.67 -10.32 11.10
CA GLY A 107 0.61 -9.32 11.15
C GLY A 107 0.55 -8.42 9.92
N GLN A 108 1.37 -8.71 8.89
CA GLN A 108 1.48 -7.97 7.63
C GLN A 108 2.37 -6.71 7.65
N GLY A 109 3.23 -6.54 8.67
CA GLY A 109 4.14 -5.40 8.78
C GLY A 109 5.13 -5.26 7.61
N MET A 110 5.58 -6.37 7.01
CA MET A 110 6.42 -6.35 5.81
C MET A 110 5.81 -5.57 4.63
N PHE A 111 4.48 -5.48 4.53
CA PHE A 111 3.83 -4.70 3.49
C PHE A 111 4.02 -3.19 3.70
N HIS A 112 4.06 -2.71 4.94
CA HIS A 112 4.45 -1.32 5.22
C HIS A 112 5.86 -1.05 4.69
N PHE A 113 6.83 -1.93 4.98
CA PHE A 113 8.19 -1.75 4.48
C PHE A 113 8.26 -1.77 2.95
N MET A 114 7.50 -2.64 2.28
CA MET A 114 7.44 -2.69 0.81
C MET A 114 6.96 -1.37 0.20
N SER A 115 5.81 -0.86 0.66
CA SER A 115 5.26 0.42 0.17
C SER A 115 6.18 1.60 0.52
N PHE A 116 6.74 1.59 1.74
CA PHE A 116 7.64 2.62 2.25
C PHE A 116 8.95 2.72 1.47
N SER A 117 9.60 1.58 1.24
CA SER A 117 10.94 1.52 0.65
C SER A 117 10.95 1.68 -0.87
N ALA A 118 9.83 1.43 -1.55
CA ALA A 118 9.72 1.50 -3.01
C ALA A 118 10.34 2.78 -3.62
N PRO A 119 10.02 4.02 -3.19
CA PRO A 119 10.60 5.24 -3.77
C PRO A 119 12.09 5.45 -3.48
N PHE A 120 12.68 4.76 -2.50
CA PHE A 120 14.14 4.81 -2.26
C PHE A 120 14.92 3.97 -3.28
N VAL A 121 14.26 2.99 -3.90
CA VAL A 121 14.89 1.93 -4.70
C VAL A 121 14.49 2.04 -6.17
N ILE A 122 13.25 2.40 -6.44
CA ILE A 122 12.66 2.45 -7.77
C ILE A 122 12.62 3.91 -8.25
N GLY A 123 13.16 4.17 -9.42
CA GLY A 123 13.00 5.43 -10.14
C GLY A 123 12.86 5.21 -11.66
N PRO A 124 12.83 6.31 -12.44
CA PRO A 124 12.59 6.25 -13.88
C PRO A 124 13.58 5.38 -14.66
N ASP A 125 14.82 5.25 -14.19
CA ASP A 125 15.87 4.49 -14.87
C ASP A 125 15.89 2.99 -14.47
N ASN A 126 15.20 2.60 -13.40
CA ASN A 126 15.17 1.22 -12.89
C ASN A 126 13.79 0.78 -12.36
N PRO A 127 12.68 0.98 -13.11
CA PRO A 127 11.29 0.91 -12.60
C PRO A 127 10.86 -0.45 -12.00
N ASN A 128 11.60 -1.53 -12.26
CA ASN A 128 11.26 -2.90 -11.85
C ASN A 128 12.32 -3.57 -10.96
N LEU A 129 13.40 -2.86 -10.60
CA LEU A 129 14.52 -3.44 -9.84
C LEU A 129 14.31 -3.22 -8.34
N TYR A 130 13.52 -4.08 -7.72
CA TYR A 130 13.25 -4.05 -6.28
C TYR A 130 13.65 -5.36 -5.59
N TRP A 131 13.10 -6.51 -6.02
CA TRP A 131 13.28 -7.78 -5.31
C TRP A 131 14.58 -8.51 -5.67
N PHE A 132 14.78 -8.76 -6.96
CA PHE A 132 15.87 -9.56 -7.49
C PHE A 132 16.39 -8.94 -8.78
N ASP A 133 17.67 -9.17 -9.07
CA ASP A 133 18.22 -9.01 -10.40
C ASP A 133 17.54 -10.04 -11.34
N PRO A 134 16.86 -9.60 -12.42
CA PRO A 134 16.07 -10.48 -13.26
C PRO A 134 16.90 -11.50 -14.07
N GLU A 135 18.19 -11.27 -14.26
CA GLU A 135 19.08 -12.15 -15.03
C GLU A 135 19.73 -13.24 -14.18
N THR A 136 20.06 -12.90 -12.93
CA THR A 136 20.81 -13.77 -12.02
C THR A 136 19.95 -14.36 -10.90
N MET A 137 18.79 -13.75 -10.65
CA MET A 137 17.94 -14.03 -9.49
C MET A 137 18.63 -13.76 -8.14
N LYS A 138 19.66 -12.91 -8.14
CA LYS A 138 20.31 -12.43 -6.92
C LYS A 138 19.37 -11.46 -6.19
N PRO A 139 19.11 -11.61 -4.88
CA PRO A 139 18.33 -10.64 -4.11
C PRO A 139 18.97 -9.25 -4.12
N LEU A 140 18.13 -8.21 -4.08
CA LEU A 140 18.56 -6.81 -4.09
C LEU A 140 18.31 -6.08 -2.74
N MET A 141 17.82 -6.81 -1.75
CA MET A 141 17.34 -6.27 -0.47
C MET A 141 18.46 -5.63 0.39
N ASP A 142 19.73 -5.92 0.12
CA ASP A 142 20.88 -5.28 0.77
C ASP A 142 21.42 -4.05 0.00
N SER A 143 20.68 -3.53 -0.99
CA SER A 143 21.09 -2.33 -1.73
C SER A 143 21.09 -1.08 -0.84
N PRO A 144 21.90 -0.06 -1.15
CA PRO A 144 21.90 1.22 -0.42
C PRO A 144 20.51 1.89 -0.33
N GLY A 145 19.65 1.69 -1.33
CA GLY A 145 18.26 2.16 -1.30
C GLY A 145 17.43 1.49 -0.21
N HIS A 146 17.47 0.16 -0.13
CA HIS A 146 16.77 -0.60 0.92
C HIS A 146 17.36 -0.32 2.30
N GLN A 147 18.70 -0.18 2.39
CA GLN A 147 19.37 0.18 3.64
C GLN A 147 18.87 1.52 4.18
N ARG A 148 18.88 2.57 3.34
CA ARG A 148 18.36 3.89 3.75
C ARG A 148 16.89 3.81 4.13
N ALA A 149 16.09 3.02 3.40
CA ALA A 149 14.69 2.84 3.74
C ALA A 149 14.51 2.16 5.11
N MET A 150 15.24 1.10 5.41
CA MET A 150 15.15 0.41 6.71
C MET A 150 15.58 1.33 7.86
N GLU A 151 16.68 2.06 7.70
CA GLU A 151 17.14 3.08 8.65
C GLU A 151 16.08 4.16 8.88
N THR A 152 15.47 4.67 7.81
CA THR A 152 14.44 5.73 7.90
C THR A 152 13.16 5.21 8.54
N LEU A 153 12.72 3.98 8.25
CA LEU A 153 11.54 3.39 8.86
C LEU A 153 11.74 3.17 10.37
N ILE A 154 12.93 2.73 10.78
CA ILE A 154 13.26 2.53 12.20
C ILE A 154 13.31 3.86 12.95
N ASP A 155 13.79 4.92 12.30
CA ASP A 155 13.70 6.27 12.86
C ASP A 155 12.22 6.69 13.00
N LEU A 156 11.36 6.47 12.00
CA LEU A 156 9.94 6.81 12.11
C LEU A 156 9.22 6.08 13.25
N ILE A 157 9.57 4.81 13.48
CA ILE A 157 8.96 3.97 14.52
C ILE A 157 8.99 4.62 15.91
N GLN A 158 9.92 5.53 16.19
CA GLN A 158 10.03 6.20 17.49
C GLN A 158 8.87 7.17 17.78
N PHE A 159 8.14 7.63 16.75
CA PHE A 159 7.01 8.57 16.87
C PHE A 159 5.65 7.85 16.93
N GLY A 160 5.67 6.55 17.21
CA GLY A 160 4.47 5.74 17.41
C GLY A 160 4.54 4.97 18.73
N PRO A 161 3.43 4.37 19.17
CA PRO A 161 3.37 3.74 20.47
C PRO A 161 4.18 2.44 20.47
N GLU A 162 4.96 2.18 21.52
CA GLU A 162 5.78 0.95 21.64
C GLU A 162 4.96 -0.34 21.41
N ALA A 163 3.67 -0.31 21.79
CA ALA A 163 2.74 -1.43 21.64
C ALA A 163 2.51 -1.85 20.17
N MET A 164 2.78 -0.96 19.21
CA MET A 164 2.56 -1.21 17.79
C MET A 164 3.42 -2.35 17.22
N MET A 165 4.53 -2.69 17.90
CA MET A 165 5.34 -3.88 17.60
C MET A 165 4.58 -5.20 17.79
N ALA A 166 3.52 -5.21 18.59
CA ALA A 166 2.70 -6.37 18.87
C ALA A 166 1.31 -6.33 18.20
N TRP A 167 0.99 -5.22 17.52
CA TRP A 167 -0.31 -5.00 16.89
C TRP A 167 -0.42 -5.67 15.53
N SER A 168 -1.62 -6.15 15.22
CA SER A 168 -2.08 -6.43 13.86
C SER A 168 -2.87 -5.23 13.33
N LEU A 169 -3.42 -5.36 12.12
CA LEU A 169 -4.11 -4.28 11.41
C LEU A 169 -5.17 -3.60 12.28
N GLY A 170 -6.03 -4.39 12.91
CA GLY A 170 -7.17 -3.89 13.71
C GLY A 170 -6.74 -3.01 14.87
N GLU A 171 -5.73 -3.41 15.65
CA GLU A 171 -5.29 -2.61 16.80
C GLU A 171 -4.68 -1.25 16.38
N SER A 172 -3.91 -1.22 15.27
CA SER A 172 -3.37 0.04 14.73
C SER A 172 -4.47 0.94 14.16
N TRP A 173 -5.44 0.36 13.44
CA TRP A 173 -6.59 1.12 12.94
C TRP A 173 -7.44 1.70 14.06
N ASP A 174 -7.76 0.91 15.10
CA ASP A 174 -8.54 1.38 16.25
C ASP A 174 -7.87 2.55 16.97
N HIS A 175 -6.54 2.58 17.01
CA HIS A 175 -5.79 3.69 17.58
C HIS A 175 -5.92 4.97 16.74
N PHE A 176 -5.76 4.89 15.41
CA PHE A 176 -6.02 6.04 14.52
C PHE A 176 -7.50 6.49 14.59
N LEU A 177 -8.44 5.55 14.58
CA LEU A 177 -9.88 5.83 14.57
C LEU A 177 -10.39 6.48 15.87
N ARG A 178 -9.69 6.26 16.99
CA ARG A 178 -9.91 6.97 18.26
C ARG A 178 -9.34 8.40 18.25
N GLY A 179 -8.60 8.77 17.21
CA GLY A 179 -7.97 10.08 17.07
C GLY A 179 -6.62 10.18 17.77
N GLU A 180 -6.03 9.05 18.18
CA GLU A 180 -4.80 8.97 18.98
C GLU A 180 -3.51 9.00 18.13
N ALA A 181 -3.63 9.19 16.80
CA ALA A 181 -2.48 9.35 15.92
C ALA A 181 -2.72 10.42 14.85
N ALA A 182 -1.69 11.20 14.52
CA ALA A 182 -1.78 12.22 13.48
C ALA A 182 -1.67 11.64 12.06
N LEU A 183 -0.81 10.64 11.88
CA LEU A 183 -0.51 10.02 10.58
C LEU A 183 -0.61 8.49 10.64
N THR A 184 -0.91 7.87 9.50
CA THR A 184 -0.65 6.44 9.27
C THR A 184 -0.55 6.19 7.77
N PHE A 185 -0.10 5.00 7.38
CA PHE A 185 -0.23 4.55 6.00
C PHE A 185 -0.62 3.08 5.98
N THR A 186 -1.72 2.78 5.31
CA THR A 186 -2.37 1.46 5.34
C THR A 186 -3.37 1.34 4.19
N TRP A 187 -4.16 0.25 4.18
CA TRP A 187 -5.14 -0.08 3.15
C TRP A 187 -6.43 0.74 3.24
N GLY A 188 -7.31 0.54 2.27
CA GLY A 188 -8.47 1.39 2.03
C GLY A 188 -9.56 1.19 3.05
N ASP A 189 -9.55 0.04 3.74
CA ASP A 189 -10.42 -0.30 4.86
C ASP A 189 -10.47 0.83 5.89
N LEU A 190 -9.31 1.43 6.23
CA LEU A 190 -9.26 2.51 7.22
C LEU A 190 -10.11 3.71 6.80
N GLY A 191 -10.12 4.05 5.50
CA GLY A 191 -10.93 5.14 4.97
C GLY A 191 -12.42 4.91 5.18
N ALA A 192 -12.89 3.68 4.95
CA ALA A 192 -14.28 3.30 5.17
C ALA A 192 -14.62 3.17 6.66
N LEU A 193 -13.77 2.53 7.46
CA LEU A 193 -13.94 2.40 8.91
C LEU A 193 -13.98 3.76 9.61
N ALA A 194 -13.27 4.78 9.08
CA ALA A 194 -13.34 6.14 9.57
C ALA A 194 -14.75 6.75 9.49
N GLN A 195 -15.62 6.22 8.63
CA GLN A 195 -16.99 6.71 8.42
C GLN A 195 -18.03 6.01 9.31
N GLU A 196 -17.68 4.87 9.89
CA GLU A 196 -18.57 4.04 10.71
C GLU A 196 -18.89 4.68 12.07
N GLU A 197 -19.98 4.24 12.67
CA GLU A 197 -20.38 4.69 14.00
C GLU A 197 -19.31 4.34 15.05
N GLY A 198 -18.89 5.34 15.84
CA GLY A 198 -17.87 5.18 16.87
C GLY A 198 -16.49 5.73 16.51
N SER A 199 -16.19 5.93 15.21
CA SER A 199 -14.99 6.64 14.77
C SER A 199 -15.01 8.11 15.26
N GLN A 200 -13.89 8.57 15.82
CA GLN A 200 -13.71 9.96 16.27
C GLN A 200 -13.13 10.88 15.20
N VAL A 201 -12.74 10.30 14.04
CA VAL A 201 -12.01 10.96 12.96
C VAL A 201 -12.81 11.13 11.67
N LYS A 202 -14.12 10.81 11.69
CA LYS A 202 -15.04 11.07 10.58
C LYS A 202 -15.08 12.55 10.21
N GLY A 203 -14.88 12.88 8.93
CA GLY A 203 -14.82 14.26 8.43
C GLY A 203 -13.55 15.03 8.81
N LYS A 204 -12.64 14.39 9.55
CA LYS A 204 -11.35 14.92 9.99
C LYS A 204 -10.17 14.25 9.28
N THR A 205 -10.42 13.21 8.49
CA THR A 205 -9.37 12.37 7.89
C THR A 205 -9.16 12.72 6.43
N GLY A 206 -7.95 13.09 6.07
CA GLY A 206 -7.53 13.15 4.68
C GLY A 206 -6.76 11.89 4.28
N ALA A 207 -6.67 11.67 2.97
CA ALA A 207 -5.85 10.63 2.37
C ALA A 207 -5.03 11.20 1.22
N ALA A 208 -3.83 10.66 1.02
CA ALA A 208 -2.94 11.03 -0.07
C ALA A 208 -2.09 9.83 -0.47
N PRO A 209 -1.53 9.78 -1.70
CA PRO A 209 -0.58 8.73 -2.06
C PRO A 209 0.57 8.64 -1.06
N ILE A 210 1.16 7.46 -0.95
CA ILE A 210 2.36 7.25 -0.13
C ILE A 210 3.44 8.32 -0.47
N PRO A 211 4.07 8.93 0.54
CA PRO A 211 5.14 9.90 0.31
C PRO A 211 6.25 9.35 -0.56
N GLY A 212 6.86 10.23 -1.35
CA GLY A 212 7.98 9.89 -2.21
C GLY A 212 9.34 10.28 -1.62
N THR A 213 10.34 10.31 -2.48
CA THR A 213 11.70 10.77 -2.18
C THR A 213 12.17 11.82 -3.19
N THR A 214 13.19 12.59 -2.84
CA THR A 214 13.83 13.55 -3.77
C THR A 214 15.01 12.92 -4.53
N GLU A 215 15.40 11.71 -4.16
CA GLU A 215 16.38 10.88 -4.84
C GLU A 215 16.10 9.39 -4.62
N TYR A 216 16.54 8.56 -5.56
CA TYR A 216 16.45 7.10 -5.49
C TYR A 216 17.82 6.49 -5.80
N TYR A 217 18.05 5.27 -5.34
CA TYR A 217 19.27 4.53 -5.66
C TYR A 217 19.07 3.74 -6.95
N ASP A 218 19.73 4.16 -8.04
CA ASP A 218 19.74 3.39 -9.28
C ASP A 218 20.68 2.19 -9.12
N ILE A 219 20.08 1.02 -8.90
CA ILE A 219 20.79 -0.25 -8.73
C ILE A 219 21.66 -0.59 -9.96
N THR A 220 21.22 -0.23 -11.17
CA THR A 220 21.96 -0.55 -12.40
C THR A 220 23.20 0.32 -12.51
N ALA A 221 23.09 1.60 -12.18
CA ALA A 221 24.20 2.55 -12.23
C ALA A 221 25.10 2.47 -10.97
N GLY A 222 24.58 1.96 -9.86
CA GLY A 222 25.27 1.87 -8.58
C GLY A 222 25.38 3.21 -7.84
N GLU A 223 24.51 4.18 -8.13
CA GLU A 223 24.59 5.55 -7.59
C GLU A 223 23.21 6.13 -7.21
N TRP A 224 23.23 7.14 -6.34
CA TRP A 224 22.05 7.92 -6.01
C TRP A 224 21.74 8.94 -7.11
N LYS A 225 20.49 8.95 -7.58
CA LYS A 225 20.01 9.88 -8.59
C LYS A 225 18.93 10.79 -8.02
N LYS A 226 19.16 12.10 -8.13
CA LYS A 226 18.17 13.12 -7.79
C LYS A 226 17.09 13.19 -8.84
N VAL A 227 15.88 13.54 -8.42
CA VAL A 227 14.76 13.82 -9.31
C VAL A 227 14.33 15.27 -9.21
N ASP A 228 13.81 15.81 -10.31
CA ASP A 228 13.14 17.11 -10.30
C ASP A 228 11.74 16.92 -9.69
N GLY A 229 11.57 17.30 -8.41
CA GLY A 229 10.32 17.14 -7.67
C GLY A 229 10.33 15.91 -6.75
N VAL A 230 9.26 15.14 -6.76
CA VAL A 230 9.06 13.98 -5.88
C VAL A 230 8.98 12.69 -6.69
N ASN A 231 9.86 11.74 -6.40
CA ASN A 231 9.82 10.38 -6.91
C ASN A 231 8.75 9.59 -6.15
N ARG A 232 7.58 9.44 -6.76
CA ARG A 232 6.47 8.65 -6.22
C ARG A 232 6.39 7.31 -6.90
N VAL A 233 6.21 6.25 -6.10
CA VAL A 233 6.00 4.89 -6.57
C VAL A 233 4.68 4.42 -6.00
N GLY A 234 3.70 4.22 -6.88
CA GLY A 234 2.42 3.64 -6.48
C GLY A 234 2.57 2.17 -6.14
N ASN A 235 1.57 1.58 -5.49
CA ASN A 235 1.64 0.20 -5.07
C ASN A 235 0.28 -0.50 -5.12
N THR A 236 0.34 -1.83 -5.18
CA THR A 236 -0.78 -2.73 -4.95
C THR A 236 -0.44 -3.71 -3.83
N THR A 237 0.25 -3.20 -2.79
CA THR A 237 0.72 -4.00 -1.67
C THR A 237 -0.48 -4.55 -0.88
N GLY A 238 -0.40 -5.76 -0.31
CA GLY A 238 -1.58 -6.54 0.13
C GLY A 238 -2.15 -7.40 -1.00
N GLY A 239 -2.21 -6.83 -2.20
CA GLY A 239 -2.69 -7.48 -3.42
C GLY A 239 -4.22 -7.48 -3.50
N SER A 240 -4.78 -7.46 -4.71
CA SER A 240 -6.24 -7.46 -4.88
C SER A 240 -6.89 -8.76 -4.40
N TRP A 241 -7.88 -8.69 -3.49
CA TRP A 241 -8.66 -9.88 -3.11
C TRP A 241 -9.67 -10.21 -4.19
N ALA A 242 -9.40 -11.30 -4.92
CA ALA A 242 -10.13 -11.64 -6.12
C ALA A 242 -10.43 -13.14 -6.22
N GLY A 243 -11.53 -13.46 -6.92
CA GLY A 243 -11.95 -14.84 -7.10
C GLY A 243 -11.16 -15.55 -8.19
N VAL A 244 -10.79 -16.80 -7.94
CA VAL A 244 -10.15 -17.69 -8.92
C VAL A 244 -10.96 -18.96 -9.13
N ILE A 245 -10.91 -19.52 -10.33
CA ILE A 245 -11.52 -20.82 -10.64
C ILE A 245 -10.44 -21.88 -10.55
N SER A 246 -10.60 -22.82 -9.61
CA SER A 246 -9.71 -23.98 -9.53
C SER A 246 -9.79 -24.80 -10.81
N LYS A 247 -8.64 -25.25 -11.33
CA LYS A 247 -8.58 -26.18 -12.47
C LYS A 247 -9.25 -27.53 -12.20
N PHE A 248 -9.52 -27.82 -10.92
CA PHE A 248 -10.17 -29.04 -10.45
C PHE A 248 -11.66 -28.82 -10.12
N SER A 249 -12.24 -27.66 -10.44
CA SER A 249 -13.65 -27.40 -10.17
C SER A 249 -14.53 -28.32 -11.01
N ASP A 250 -15.48 -29.00 -10.36
CA ASP A 250 -16.54 -29.77 -11.03
C ASP A 250 -17.66 -28.87 -11.57
N ALA A 251 -17.64 -27.56 -11.24
CA ALA A 251 -18.67 -26.60 -11.63
C ALA A 251 -18.07 -25.23 -12.07
N PRO A 252 -17.13 -25.20 -13.03
CA PRO A 252 -16.39 -23.99 -13.38
C PRO A 252 -17.30 -22.87 -13.95
N GLU A 253 -18.35 -23.21 -14.70
CA GLU A 253 -19.32 -22.24 -15.21
C GLU A 253 -20.11 -21.57 -14.07
N ALA A 254 -20.55 -22.35 -13.07
CA ALA A 254 -21.27 -21.81 -11.92
C ALA A 254 -20.38 -20.95 -11.02
N THR A 255 -19.12 -21.39 -10.82
CA THR A 255 -18.10 -20.58 -10.13
C THR A 255 -17.90 -19.26 -10.86
N TYR A 256 -17.68 -19.29 -12.18
CA TYR A 256 -17.49 -18.07 -12.95
C TYR A 256 -18.71 -17.16 -12.90
N TYR A 257 -19.93 -17.71 -13.00
CA TYR A 257 -21.15 -16.93 -12.91
C TYR A 257 -21.21 -16.11 -11.61
N LEU A 258 -20.92 -16.74 -10.46
CA LEU A 258 -20.91 -16.05 -9.17
C LEU A 258 -19.85 -14.94 -9.12
N LEU A 259 -18.63 -15.26 -9.54
CA LEU A 259 -17.53 -14.29 -9.53
C LEU A 259 -17.81 -13.11 -10.46
N ALA A 260 -18.26 -13.38 -11.69
CA ALA A 260 -18.62 -12.36 -12.66
C ALA A 260 -19.81 -11.52 -12.19
N LEU A 261 -20.79 -12.13 -11.50
CA LEU A 261 -21.89 -11.39 -10.88
C LEU A 261 -21.34 -10.38 -9.88
N MET A 262 -20.50 -10.80 -8.94
CA MET A 262 -19.87 -9.90 -7.95
C MET A 262 -19.04 -8.78 -8.62
N ALA A 263 -18.40 -9.08 -9.75
CA ALA A 263 -17.60 -8.14 -10.51
C ALA A 263 -18.39 -7.14 -11.38
N THR A 264 -19.71 -7.28 -11.52
CA THR A 264 -20.54 -6.32 -12.28
C THR A 264 -20.38 -4.91 -11.74
N LYS A 265 -20.39 -3.91 -12.62
CA LYS A 265 -20.22 -2.49 -12.26
C LYS A 265 -21.23 -2.05 -11.20
N GLU A 266 -22.49 -2.48 -11.33
CA GLU A 266 -23.57 -2.13 -10.42
C GLU A 266 -23.32 -2.64 -9.00
N LYS A 267 -22.73 -3.83 -8.86
CA LYS A 267 -22.39 -4.40 -7.56
C LYS A 267 -21.10 -3.82 -7.01
N SER A 268 -20.06 -3.71 -7.84
CA SER A 268 -18.74 -3.21 -7.40
C SER A 268 -18.83 -1.79 -6.85
N LYS A 269 -19.65 -0.92 -7.45
CA LYS A 269 -19.93 0.43 -6.93
C LYS A 269 -20.51 0.43 -5.51
N ILE A 270 -21.40 -0.51 -5.21
CA ILE A 270 -22.01 -0.62 -3.87
C ILE A 270 -20.96 -1.07 -2.85
N TYR A 271 -20.11 -2.02 -3.22
CA TYR A 271 -19.06 -2.53 -2.34
C TYR A 271 -18.02 -1.42 -2.05
N ALA A 272 -17.49 -0.78 -3.09
CA ALA A 272 -16.50 0.29 -2.95
C ALA A 272 -17.02 1.52 -2.17
N ALA A 273 -18.30 1.85 -2.27
CA ALA A 273 -18.90 2.94 -1.50
C ALA A 273 -19.16 2.55 -0.04
N ARG A 274 -19.45 1.27 0.23
CA ARG A 274 -19.66 0.78 1.60
C ARG A 274 -18.33 0.60 2.34
N GLY A 275 -17.36 -0.06 1.70
CA GLY A 275 -15.97 -0.22 2.14
C GLY A 275 -15.74 -1.08 3.39
N TRP A 276 -16.61 -1.05 4.41
CA TRP A 276 -16.40 -1.83 5.65
C TRP A 276 -16.47 -3.35 5.43
N ASP A 277 -16.97 -3.81 4.29
CA ASP A 277 -16.92 -5.21 3.87
C ASP A 277 -15.55 -5.64 3.29
N GLY A 278 -14.54 -4.76 3.37
CA GLY A 278 -13.18 -5.01 2.93
C GLY A 278 -13.03 -4.99 1.41
N VAL A 279 -13.81 -4.14 0.73
CA VAL A 279 -13.74 -3.96 -0.73
C VAL A 279 -13.38 -2.52 -1.06
N ASP A 280 -12.14 -2.33 -1.46
CA ASP A 280 -11.53 -1.05 -1.76
C ASP A 280 -11.74 -0.60 -3.22
N PRO A 281 -11.69 0.73 -3.49
CA PRO A 281 -11.85 1.26 -4.82
C PRO A 281 -10.62 1.00 -5.68
N GLY A 282 -10.79 0.30 -6.80
CA GLY A 282 -9.71 0.13 -7.80
C GLY A 282 -10.20 0.16 -9.24
N ARG A 283 -11.38 0.73 -9.50
CA ARG A 283 -11.99 0.81 -10.84
C ARG A 283 -12.39 2.23 -11.18
N TYR A 284 -12.30 2.63 -12.45
CA TYR A 284 -12.76 3.95 -12.93
C TYR A 284 -14.22 4.22 -12.53
N SER A 285 -15.07 3.20 -12.42
CA SER A 285 -16.43 3.31 -11.89
C SER A 285 -16.57 3.65 -10.41
N HIS A 286 -15.49 3.56 -9.62
CA HIS A 286 -15.46 3.84 -8.18
C HIS A 286 -14.94 5.27 -7.88
N PHE A 287 -14.26 5.92 -8.83
CA PHE A 287 -13.69 7.26 -8.61
C PHE A 287 -14.60 8.38 -9.11
N LEU A 288 -14.55 9.53 -8.42
CA LEU A 288 -15.29 10.73 -8.81
C LEU A 288 -14.76 11.31 -10.14
N PRO A 289 -15.56 12.12 -10.87
CA PRO A 289 -15.06 12.88 -12.01
C PRO A 289 -14.04 13.95 -11.59
N PRO A 290 -13.07 14.32 -12.45
CA PRO A 290 -12.87 13.84 -13.82
C PRO A 290 -12.18 12.47 -13.96
N GLU A 291 -11.65 11.91 -12.87
CA GLU A 291 -10.86 10.67 -12.87
C GLU A 291 -11.69 9.42 -13.20
N GLY A 292 -12.96 9.40 -12.80
CA GLY A 292 -13.85 8.26 -12.96
C GLY A 292 -15.29 8.61 -13.27
N THR A 293 -16.19 7.65 -12.98
CA THR A 293 -17.64 7.76 -13.27
C THR A 293 -18.54 7.56 -12.06
N ALA A 294 -17.99 7.50 -10.85
CA ALA A 294 -18.77 7.44 -9.61
C ALA A 294 -19.52 8.75 -9.37
N SER A 295 -20.62 8.69 -8.63
CA SER A 295 -21.28 9.89 -8.11
C SER A 295 -20.85 10.12 -6.66
N LEU A 296 -20.73 11.37 -6.26
CA LEU A 296 -20.57 11.73 -4.84
C LEU A 296 -21.72 11.14 -3.99
N ASP A 297 -22.93 11.14 -4.55
CA ASP A 297 -24.13 10.61 -3.90
C ASP A 297 -24.02 9.12 -3.54
N ASP A 298 -23.23 8.33 -4.30
CA ASP A 298 -23.07 6.89 -4.02
C ASP A 298 -22.41 6.68 -2.65
N TYR A 299 -21.40 7.49 -2.33
CA TYR A 299 -20.66 7.46 -1.06
C TYR A 299 -21.40 8.19 0.05
N LEU A 300 -22.02 9.35 -0.23
CA LEU A 300 -22.84 10.07 0.75
C LEU A 300 -24.01 9.19 1.25
N ALA A 301 -24.63 8.41 0.36
CA ALA A 301 -25.67 7.46 0.74
C ALA A 301 -25.15 6.31 1.62
N ALA A 302 -23.85 5.99 1.54
CA ALA A 302 -23.16 5.05 2.42
C ALA A 302 -22.67 5.71 3.74
N GLY A 303 -22.92 7.02 3.92
CA GLY A 303 -22.66 7.73 5.17
C GLY A 303 -21.30 8.40 5.25
N TRP A 304 -20.57 8.52 4.15
CA TRP A 304 -19.28 9.21 4.14
C TRP A 304 -19.39 10.73 4.35
N ASP A 305 -18.35 11.33 4.91
CA ASP A 305 -18.13 12.78 4.83
C ASP A 305 -17.70 13.22 3.41
N GLU A 306 -18.18 14.38 2.95
CA GLU A 306 -17.91 14.84 1.59
C GLU A 306 -16.43 15.05 1.28
N GLN A 307 -15.66 15.62 2.21
CA GLN A 307 -14.25 15.90 1.97
C GLN A 307 -13.41 14.63 2.07
N ASP A 308 -13.76 13.73 3.00
CA ASP A 308 -13.11 12.41 3.13
C ASP A 308 -13.24 11.61 1.82
N ILE A 309 -14.41 11.64 1.15
CA ILE A 309 -14.59 10.96 -0.16
C ILE A 309 -13.60 11.49 -1.20
N LYS A 310 -13.46 12.82 -1.29
CA LYS A 310 -12.61 13.46 -2.30
C LYS A 310 -11.15 13.09 -2.10
N ASP A 311 -10.67 13.19 -0.86
CA ASP A 311 -9.28 12.88 -0.54
C ASP A 311 -9.00 11.38 -0.72
N TYR A 312 -9.88 10.51 -0.21
CA TYR A 312 -9.78 9.04 -0.33
C TYR A 312 -9.76 8.57 -1.78
N THR A 313 -10.78 8.94 -2.56
CA THR A 313 -10.87 8.50 -3.96
C THR A 313 -9.71 9.04 -4.80
N LYS A 314 -9.28 10.29 -4.57
CA LYS A 314 -8.13 10.86 -5.28
C LYS A 314 -6.82 10.14 -4.94
N ALA A 315 -6.59 9.85 -3.66
CA ALA A 315 -5.37 9.16 -3.21
C ALA A 315 -5.23 7.77 -3.86
N TYR A 316 -6.30 6.98 -3.88
CA TYR A 316 -6.29 5.64 -4.50
C TYR A 316 -6.18 5.71 -6.02
N TYR A 317 -6.85 6.66 -6.67
CA TYR A 317 -6.70 6.86 -8.11
C TYR A 317 -5.26 7.18 -8.48
N ASP A 318 -4.63 8.11 -7.77
CA ASP A 318 -3.24 8.51 -8.00
C ASP A 318 -2.27 7.38 -7.71
N ASN A 319 -2.47 6.64 -6.61
CA ASN A 319 -1.66 5.48 -6.26
C ASN A 319 -1.68 4.42 -7.36
N PHE A 320 -2.86 4.02 -7.84
CA PHE A 320 -3.00 2.96 -8.84
C PHE A 320 -2.69 3.38 -10.29
N ASN A 321 -2.63 4.69 -10.57
CA ASN A 321 -2.20 5.24 -11.86
C ASN A 321 -0.77 5.82 -11.82
N ALA A 322 -0.05 5.72 -10.70
CA ALA A 322 1.30 6.28 -10.62
C ALA A 322 2.18 5.67 -11.73
N PRO A 323 2.98 6.50 -12.46
CA PRO A 323 3.79 6.03 -13.57
C PRO A 323 4.81 4.95 -13.19
N LEU A 324 5.32 5.02 -11.96
CA LEU A 324 6.10 3.98 -11.33
C LEU A 324 5.20 3.19 -10.40
N GLN A 325 5.26 1.86 -10.50
CA GLN A 325 4.51 0.94 -9.65
C GLN A 325 5.48 -0.03 -8.97
N PHE A 326 5.21 -0.32 -7.72
CA PHE A 326 5.88 -1.37 -6.98
C PHE A 326 5.65 -2.73 -7.67
N PRO A 327 6.70 -3.47 -8.05
CA PRO A 327 6.54 -4.77 -8.69
C PRO A 327 6.17 -5.83 -7.65
N TYR A 328 4.89 -6.17 -7.55
CA TYR A 328 4.41 -7.19 -6.61
C TYR A 328 5.06 -8.56 -6.89
N LEU A 329 5.58 -9.24 -5.85
CA LEU A 329 6.36 -10.48 -6.01
C LEU A 329 5.44 -11.68 -6.34
N ARG A 330 5.43 -12.14 -7.59
CA ARG A 330 4.53 -13.21 -8.06
C ARG A 330 5.29 -14.41 -8.59
N ILE A 331 6.02 -15.09 -7.72
CA ILE A 331 6.81 -16.29 -8.04
C ILE A 331 6.47 -17.44 -7.07
N PRO A 332 6.77 -18.70 -7.41
CA PRO A 332 6.65 -19.80 -6.46
C PRO A 332 7.34 -19.48 -5.13
N GLY A 333 6.65 -19.75 -4.01
CA GLY A 333 7.19 -19.51 -2.67
C GLY A 333 7.18 -18.05 -2.20
N THR A 334 6.52 -17.12 -2.90
CA THR A 334 6.39 -15.69 -2.49
C THR A 334 6.17 -15.50 -0.98
N PHE A 335 5.26 -16.25 -0.37
CA PHE A 335 4.96 -16.12 1.06
C PHE A 335 6.16 -16.43 1.97
N GLU A 336 7.04 -17.35 1.57
CA GLU A 336 8.27 -17.65 2.31
C GLU A 336 9.24 -16.47 2.29
N TYR A 337 9.38 -15.80 1.13
CA TYR A 337 10.19 -14.57 1.01
C TYR A 337 9.62 -13.44 1.86
N TRP A 338 8.31 -13.20 1.82
CA TRP A 338 7.69 -12.17 2.66
C TRP A 338 7.83 -12.45 4.14
N THR A 339 7.68 -13.72 4.55
CA THR A 339 7.86 -14.12 5.96
C THR A 339 9.29 -13.85 6.44
N ALA A 340 10.30 -14.17 5.62
CA ALA A 340 11.70 -13.90 5.97
C ALA A 340 11.97 -12.40 6.14
N LEU A 341 11.46 -11.57 5.22
CA LEU A 341 11.54 -10.10 5.34
C LEU A 341 10.85 -9.58 6.61
N ASP A 342 9.66 -10.09 6.93
CA ASP A 342 8.87 -9.65 8.08
C ASP A 342 9.56 -9.95 9.42
N VAL A 343 10.16 -11.14 9.54
CA VAL A 343 10.94 -11.54 10.71
C VAL A 343 12.12 -10.59 10.91
N HIS A 344 12.90 -10.33 9.86
CA HIS A 344 14.09 -9.48 9.96
C HIS A 344 13.75 -7.99 10.12
N LEU A 345 12.65 -7.53 9.54
CA LEU A 345 12.09 -6.20 9.81
C LEU A 345 11.80 -6.04 11.31
N SER A 346 11.14 -7.02 11.92
CA SER A 346 10.86 -7.00 13.36
C SER A 346 12.13 -7.02 14.22
N GLU A 347 13.13 -7.82 13.85
CA GLU A 347 14.43 -7.83 14.53
C GLU A 347 15.13 -6.47 14.47
N ALA A 348 15.04 -5.76 13.34
CA ALA A 348 15.61 -4.42 13.21
C ALA A 348 14.80 -3.38 14.00
N ALA A 349 13.47 -3.40 13.89
CA ALA A 349 12.55 -2.52 14.60
C ALA A 349 12.65 -2.64 16.13
N THR A 350 12.97 -3.84 16.64
CA THR A 350 13.16 -4.09 18.08
C THR A 350 14.62 -3.99 18.54
N GLY A 351 15.53 -3.58 17.66
CA GLY A 351 16.95 -3.37 17.97
C GLY A 351 17.75 -4.66 18.23
N GLN A 352 17.21 -5.83 17.86
CA GLN A 352 17.92 -7.11 17.94
C GLN A 352 19.00 -7.23 16.87
N LYS A 353 18.80 -6.57 15.72
CA LYS A 353 19.77 -6.40 14.65
C LYS A 353 19.85 -4.95 14.23
N THR A 354 20.99 -4.54 13.72
CA THR A 354 21.08 -3.30 12.93
C THR A 354 20.29 -3.44 11.61
N PRO A 355 19.89 -2.33 10.98
CA PRO A 355 19.27 -2.34 9.65
C PRO A 355 20.06 -3.16 8.61
N GLU A 356 21.39 -2.96 8.58
CA GLU A 356 22.29 -3.67 7.67
C GLU A 356 22.30 -5.19 7.93
N GLU A 357 22.41 -5.61 9.19
CA GLU A 357 22.40 -7.04 9.55
C GLU A 357 21.06 -7.73 9.23
N ALA A 358 19.94 -7.03 9.43
CA ALA A 358 18.61 -7.54 9.11
C ALA A 358 18.40 -7.73 7.60
N LEU A 359 18.79 -6.73 6.79
CA LEU A 359 18.69 -6.83 5.34
C LEU A 359 19.63 -7.91 4.79
N LYS A 360 20.84 -8.03 5.35
CA LYS A 360 21.77 -9.10 4.99
C LYS A 360 21.20 -10.48 5.30
N ALA A 361 20.59 -10.67 6.47
CA ALA A 361 19.93 -11.92 6.83
C ALA A 361 18.76 -12.24 5.87
N THR A 362 17.99 -11.21 5.48
CA THR A 362 16.93 -11.35 4.47
C THR A 362 17.48 -11.82 3.12
N VAL A 363 18.62 -11.29 2.68
CA VAL A 363 19.30 -11.76 1.46
C VAL A 363 19.74 -13.22 1.58
N ASP A 364 20.35 -13.60 2.70
CA ASP A 364 20.81 -14.99 2.92
C ASP A 364 19.62 -15.98 2.87
N ASP A 365 18.49 -15.63 3.50
CA ASP A 365 17.26 -16.42 3.46
C ASP A 365 16.66 -16.47 2.05
N PHE A 366 16.65 -15.34 1.32
CA PHE A 366 16.15 -15.30 -0.05
C PHE A 366 16.98 -16.18 -0.98
N GLU A 367 18.31 -16.20 -0.84
CA GLU A 367 19.18 -17.10 -1.59
C GLU A 367 18.85 -18.58 -1.28
N ALA A 368 18.70 -18.92 0.01
CA ALA A 368 18.36 -20.28 0.42
C ALA A 368 16.98 -20.75 -0.11
N ILE A 369 15.97 -19.88 -0.07
CA ILE A 369 14.64 -20.16 -0.63
C ILE A 369 14.75 -20.34 -2.16
N THR A 370 15.48 -19.45 -2.84
CA THR A 370 15.65 -19.48 -4.30
C THR A 370 16.34 -20.75 -4.77
N ASP A 371 17.40 -21.18 -4.10
CA ASP A 371 18.11 -22.41 -4.46
C ASP A 371 17.29 -23.66 -4.16
N ARG A 372 16.57 -23.69 -3.04
CA ARG A 372 15.70 -24.81 -2.67
C ARG A 372 14.53 -24.99 -3.66
N LEU A 373 13.93 -23.89 -4.12
CA LEU A 373 12.82 -23.92 -5.09
C LEU A 373 13.30 -24.06 -6.54
N GLY A 374 14.61 -23.90 -6.78
CA GLY A 374 15.25 -24.01 -8.09
C GLY A 374 15.41 -22.65 -8.77
N ARG A 375 16.64 -22.15 -8.81
CA ARG A 375 16.98 -20.80 -9.31
C ARG A 375 16.51 -20.52 -10.74
N ASP A 376 16.66 -21.47 -11.65
CA ASP A 376 16.22 -21.28 -13.05
C ASP A 376 14.69 -21.16 -13.17
N LEU A 377 13.95 -21.92 -12.36
CA LEU A 377 12.48 -21.80 -12.30
C LEU A 377 12.07 -20.45 -11.72
N GLN A 378 12.73 -20.00 -10.66
CA GLN A 378 12.46 -18.70 -10.05
C GLN A 378 12.76 -17.56 -11.02
N LYS A 379 13.91 -17.60 -11.70
CA LYS A 379 14.27 -16.63 -12.74
C LYS A 379 13.22 -16.57 -13.85
N GLN A 380 12.79 -17.73 -14.38
CA GLN A 380 11.75 -17.77 -15.42
C GLN A 380 10.43 -17.18 -14.92
N SER A 381 10.00 -17.56 -13.71
CA SER A 381 8.75 -17.08 -13.10
C SER A 381 8.80 -15.58 -12.81
N TYR A 382 9.95 -15.07 -12.36
CA TYR A 382 10.15 -13.66 -12.05
C TYR A 382 10.13 -12.80 -13.32
N LYS A 383 10.85 -13.20 -14.38
CA LYS A 383 10.79 -12.53 -15.68
C LYS A 383 9.37 -12.50 -16.24
N ALA A 384 8.66 -13.63 -16.19
CA ALA A 384 7.26 -13.70 -16.62
C ALA A 384 6.35 -12.78 -15.79
N SER A 385 6.59 -12.69 -14.47
CA SER A 385 5.82 -11.81 -13.58
C SER A 385 6.05 -10.32 -13.84
N LEU A 386 7.22 -9.94 -14.38
CA LEU A 386 7.54 -8.57 -14.78
C LEU A 386 7.16 -8.26 -16.23
N GLY A 387 6.60 -9.24 -16.95
CA GLY A 387 6.28 -9.09 -18.38
C GLY A 387 7.49 -9.11 -19.30
N PHE A 388 8.67 -9.52 -18.83
CA PHE A 388 9.83 -9.77 -19.68
C PHE A 388 9.61 -11.03 -20.53
N LYS A 389 10.02 -10.98 -21.79
CA LYS A 389 9.90 -12.09 -22.75
C LYS A 389 11.07 -13.05 -22.67
#